data_AF-A0AAW4L080-F1
#
_entry.id   AF-A0AAW4L080-F1
#
_cell.length_a   1.000
_cell.length_b   1.000
_cell.length_c   1.000
_cell.angle_alpha   90.00
_cell.angle_beta   90.00
_cell.angle_gamma   90.00
#
_symmetry.space_group_name_H-M   'P 1'
#
loop_
_entity.id
_entity.type
_entity.pdbx_description
1 polymer ?
#
loop_
_entity_poly.entity_id
_entity_poly.type
_entity_poly.pdbx_seq_one_letter_code
_entity_poly.pdbx_strand_id
1 'polypeptide(L)'
;MVGLERVEKGDVDLPAEIARLFEFGSSMGGARPKVTVTHEGKEWIAKLGRSDDVFDQPRAEFASLQMADAAGLPAAGHKLVEVAGKPVLMVERF
;
A
#
# COMPACT_ATOMS: atom_id res chain seq x y z
N MET A 1 3.17 -17.33 -5.33
CA MET A 1 2.53 -16.05 -4.93
C MET A 1 2.31 -15.23 -6.18
N VAL A 2 1.09 -14.74 -6.43
CA VAL A 2 0.76 -14.00 -7.67
C VAL A 2 1.13 -12.52 -7.48
N GLY A 3 1.96 -11.97 -8.37
CA GLY A 3 2.34 -10.55 -8.32
C GLY A 3 1.24 -9.62 -8.85
N LEU A 4 1.12 -8.42 -8.27
CA LEU A 4 0.18 -7.35 -8.64
C LEU A 4 0.13 -7.11 -10.17
N GLU A 5 1.29 -7.18 -10.81
CA GLU A 5 1.52 -6.96 -12.24
C GLU A 5 0.75 -7.95 -13.13
N ARG A 6 0.61 -9.20 -12.67
CA ARG A 6 -0.11 -10.23 -13.41
C ARG A 6 -1.61 -10.07 -13.28
N VAL A 7 -2.05 -9.49 -12.16
CA VAL A 7 -3.47 -9.17 -11.92
C VAL A 7 -3.89 -7.96 -12.76
N GLU A 8 -3.07 -6.90 -12.79
CA GLU A 8 -3.33 -5.71 -13.61
C GLU A 8 -3.37 -6.01 -15.11
N LYS A 9 -2.61 -7.01 -15.57
CA LYS A 9 -2.62 -7.48 -16.97
C LYS A 9 -3.75 -8.46 -17.30
N GLY A 10 -4.50 -8.94 -16.32
CA GLY A 10 -5.54 -9.97 -16.51
C GLY A 10 -4.97 -11.38 -16.81
N ASP A 11 -3.69 -11.61 -16.55
CA ASP A 11 -2.97 -12.87 -16.85
C ASP A 11 -3.18 -13.97 -15.78
N VAL A 12 -4.11 -13.76 -14.85
CA VAL A 12 -4.35 -14.66 -13.73
C VAL A 12 -5.81 -14.74 -13.41
N ASP A 13 -6.35 -15.95 -13.50
CA ASP A 13 -7.69 -16.26 -13.02
C ASP A 13 -7.65 -16.30 -11.49
N LEU A 14 -8.02 -15.18 -10.86
CA LEU A 14 -8.07 -15.05 -9.42
C LEU A 14 -9.49 -15.34 -8.93
N PRO A 15 -9.65 -16.01 -7.78
CA PRO A 15 -10.94 -16.08 -7.11
C PRO A 15 -11.55 -14.68 -6.99
N ALA A 16 -12.84 -14.53 -7.29
CA ALA A 16 -13.50 -13.23 -7.37
C ALA A 16 -13.29 -12.36 -6.12
N GLU A 17 -13.19 -12.97 -4.95
CA GLU A 17 -12.90 -12.30 -3.67
C GLU A 17 -11.49 -11.66 -3.63
N ILE A 18 -10.50 -12.34 -4.21
CA ILE A 18 -9.12 -11.86 -4.34
C ILE A 18 -9.02 -10.79 -5.42
N ALA A 19 -9.70 -10.97 -6.55
CA ALA A 19 -9.80 -9.96 -7.62
C ALA A 19 -10.44 -8.66 -7.09
N ARG A 20 -11.50 -8.77 -6.29
CA ARG A 20 -12.18 -7.62 -5.68
C ARG A 20 -11.29 -6.86 -4.70
N LEU A 21 -10.38 -7.54 -4.01
CA LEU A 21 -9.36 -6.91 -3.16
C LEU A 21 -8.44 -5.97 -3.96
N PHE A 22 -8.17 -6.32 -5.23
CA PHE A 22 -7.42 -5.48 -6.17
C PHE A 22 -8.30 -4.38 -6.78
N GLU A 23 -9.59 -4.63 -7.05
CA GLU A 23 -10.54 -3.61 -7.52
C GLU A 23 -10.80 -2.49 -6.50
N PHE A 24 -10.84 -2.79 -5.19
CA PHE A 24 -11.01 -1.77 -4.15
C PHE A 24 -9.83 -0.78 -4.08
N GLY A 25 -8.68 -1.08 -4.69
CA GLY A 25 -7.58 -0.14 -4.90
C GLY A 25 -7.83 0.90 -6.01
N SER A 26 -8.93 0.78 -6.78
CA SER A 26 -9.21 1.58 -7.99
C SER A 26 -10.38 2.58 -7.86
N SER A 27 -11.04 2.64 -6.70
CA SER A 27 -12.23 3.48 -6.50
C SER A 27 -11.89 4.96 -6.24
N MET A 28 -12.30 5.80 -7.21
CA MET A 28 -12.21 7.27 -7.30
C MET A 28 -10.85 7.88 -7.69
N GLY A 29 -10.74 8.23 -8.98
CA GLY A 29 -10.14 9.48 -9.44
C GLY A 29 -8.71 9.78 -8.98
N GLY A 30 -7.77 8.89 -9.32
CA GLY A 30 -6.33 9.15 -9.26
C GLY A 30 -5.73 9.25 -7.86
N ALA A 31 -5.01 8.20 -7.44
CA ALA A 31 -3.84 8.26 -6.53
C ALA A 31 -3.55 6.86 -5.98
N ARG A 32 -2.71 6.11 -6.73
CA ARG A 32 -1.88 4.92 -6.37
C ARG A 32 -2.51 3.79 -5.51
N PRO A 33 -2.15 2.51 -5.73
CA PRO A 33 -2.81 1.39 -5.07
C PRO A 33 -2.74 1.47 -3.54
N LYS A 34 -3.90 1.35 -2.90
CA LYS A 34 -4.03 1.29 -1.43
C LYS A 34 -5.12 0.32 -1.02
N VAL A 35 -4.96 -0.32 0.14
CA VAL A 35 -5.92 -1.28 0.69
C VAL A 35 -6.01 -1.13 2.21
N THR A 36 -7.22 -1.27 2.76
CA THR A 36 -7.40 -1.32 4.22
C THR A 36 -7.14 -2.75 4.71
N VAL A 37 -6.34 -2.90 5.77
CA VAL A 37 -6.01 -4.19 6.38
C VAL A 37 -6.13 -4.12 7.90
N THR A 38 -6.69 -5.17 8.50
CA THR A 38 -6.68 -5.36 9.95
C THR A 38 -5.47 -6.20 10.33
N HIS A 39 -4.65 -5.71 11.25
CA HIS A 39 -3.45 -6.39 11.71
C HIS A 39 -3.19 -6.03 13.17
N GLU A 40 -2.95 -7.05 14.01
CA GLU A 40 -2.70 -6.90 15.45
C GLU A 40 -3.81 -6.13 16.18
N GLY A 41 -5.07 -6.37 15.79
CA GLY A 41 -6.23 -5.71 16.40
C GLY A 41 -6.42 -4.23 16.02
N LYS A 42 -5.61 -3.71 15.08
CA LYS A 42 -5.70 -2.34 14.57
C LYS A 42 -6.06 -2.33 13.09
N GLU A 43 -6.73 -1.29 12.63
CA GLU A 43 -6.94 -1.03 11.20
C GLU A 43 -5.79 -0.20 10.62
N TRP A 44 -5.39 -0.52 9.40
CA TRP A 44 -4.29 0.13 8.69
C TRP A 44 -4.68 0.40 7.24
N ILE A 45 -4.04 1.38 6.62
CA ILE A 45 -3.99 1.59 5.17
C ILE A 45 -2.63 1.12 4.70
N ALA A 46 -2.59 0.04 3.92
CA ALA A 46 -1.42 -0.41 3.19
C ALA A 46 -1.35 0.33 1.85
N LYS A 47 -0.25 1.04 1.60
CA LYS A 47 0.04 1.77 0.35
C LYS A 47 1.13 1.03 -0.42
N LEU A 48 0.87 0.76 -1.69
CA LEU A 48 1.74 -0.04 -2.54
C LEU A 48 2.31 0.81 -3.67
N GLY A 49 3.52 0.46 -4.11
CA GLY A 49 4.10 1.01 -5.33
C GLY A 49 3.48 0.39 -6.59
N ARG A 50 3.56 1.12 -7.70
CA ARG A 50 3.22 0.62 -9.04
C ARG A 50 4.50 0.29 -9.81
N SER A 51 4.36 -0.50 -10.87
CA SER A 51 5.49 -0.82 -11.76
C SER A 51 5.97 0.37 -12.60
N ASP A 52 5.11 1.37 -12.82
CA ASP A 52 5.38 2.60 -13.59
C ASP A 52 5.81 3.78 -12.71
N ASP A 53 6.13 3.53 -11.43
CA ASP A 53 6.62 4.57 -10.54
C ASP A 53 8.06 4.99 -10.90
N VAL A 54 8.29 6.30 -11.03
CA VAL A 54 9.64 6.87 -11.30
C VAL A 54 10.60 6.65 -10.14
N PHE A 55 10.08 6.48 -8.93
CA PHE A 55 10.83 6.18 -7.73
C PHE A 55 9.95 5.39 -6.75
N ASP A 56 10.58 4.81 -5.73
CA ASP A 56 9.91 4.01 -4.72
C ASP A 56 8.97 4.86 -3.85
N GLN A 57 7.71 4.90 -4.24
CA GLN A 57 6.73 5.76 -3.60
C GLN A 57 6.45 5.38 -2.13
N PRO A 58 6.26 4.09 -1.77
CA PRO A 58 6.12 3.69 -0.37
C PRO A 58 7.31 4.11 0.51
N ARG A 59 8.56 3.94 0.03
CA ARG A 59 9.74 4.36 0.79
C ARG A 59 9.85 5.88 0.92
N ALA A 60 9.54 6.61 -0.15
CA ALA A 60 9.56 8.08 -0.12
C ALA A 60 8.52 8.66 0.84
N GLU A 61 7.32 8.09 0.86
CA GLU A 61 6.27 8.51 1.80
C GLU A 61 6.63 8.13 3.24
N PHE A 62 7.18 6.94 3.47
CA PHE A 62 7.71 6.54 4.78
C PHE A 62 8.78 7.51 5.30
N ALA A 63 9.73 7.90 4.44
CA ALA A 63 10.74 8.89 4.80
C ALA A 63 10.15 10.26 5.16
N SER A 64 9.04 10.64 4.51
CA SER A 64 8.35 11.89 4.78
C SER A 64 7.64 11.87 6.14
N LEU A 65 7.04 10.74 6.51
CA LEU A 65 6.44 10.55 7.84
C LEU A 65 7.49 10.54 8.95
N GLN A 66 8.63 9.86 8.74
CA GLN A 66 9.74 9.92 9.70
C GLN A 66 10.31 11.34 9.84
N MET A 67 10.34 12.13 8.76
CA MET A 67 10.75 13.53 8.83
C MET A 67 9.76 14.37 9.66
N ALA A 68 8.46 14.12 9.53
CA ALA A 68 7.45 14.78 10.34
C ALA A 68 7.63 14.45 11.83
N ASP A 69 7.84 13.18 12.18
CA ASP A 69 8.14 12.75 13.55
C ASP A 69 9.41 13.43 14.09
N ALA A 70 10.48 13.47 13.29
CA ALA A 70 11.73 14.12 13.66
C ALA A 70 11.59 15.64 13.85
N ALA A 71 10.64 16.25 13.15
CA ALA A 71 10.29 17.67 13.29
C ALA A 71 9.31 17.93 14.47
N GLY A 72 8.88 16.89 15.19
CA GLY A 72 7.89 17.00 16.27
C GLY A 72 6.47 17.29 15.78
N LEU A 73 6.19 17.04 14.50
CA LEU A 73 4.86 17.16 13.93
C LEU A 73 4.07 15.86 14.17
N PRO A 74 2.77 15.93 14.50
CA PRO A 74 1.98 14.72 14.68
C PRO A 74 1.82 13.99 13.33
N ALA A 75 2.35 12.76 13.26
CA ALA A 75 2.10 11.83 12.17
C ALA A 75 1.30 10.61 12.67
N ALA A 76 0.55 9.98 11.77
CA ALA A 76 -0.11 8.72 12.08
C ALA A 76 0.93 7.62 12.34
N GLY A 77 0.59 6.64 13.18
CA GLY A 77 1.43 5.47 13.40
C GLY A 77 1.74 4.80 12.06
N HIS A 78 3.01 4.55 11.78
CA HIS A 78 3.42 4.06 10.46
C HIS A 78 4.57 3.07 10.54
N LYS A 79 4.59 2.11 9.62
CA LYS A 79 5.68 1.15 9.45
C LYS A 79 5.87 0.78 7.99
N LEU A 80 7.12 0.61 7.58
CA LEU A 80 7.45 0.03 6.28
C LEU A 80 7.67 -1.47 6.45
N VAL A 81 6.97 -2.27 5.66
CA VAL A 81 7.12 -3.73 5.64
C VAL A 81 7.48 -4.20 4.24
N GLU A 82 8.14 -5.36 4.15
CA GLU A 82 8.42 -6.01 2.88
C GLU A 82 7.45 -7.17 2.68
N VAL A 83 6.76 -7.18 1.55
CA VAL A 83 5.83 -8.23 1.15
C VAL A 83 6.22 -8.69 -0.24
N ALA A 84 6.56 -9.98 -0.37
CA ALA A 84 6.98 -10.56 -1.66
C ALA A 84 8.14 -9.80 -2.34
N GLY A 85 9.09 -9.28 -1.56
CA GLY A 85 10.21 -8.49 -2.09
C GLY A 85 9.85 -7.04 -2.47
N LYS A 86 8.61 -6.59 -2.23
CA LYS A 86 8.16 -5.23 -2.51
C LYS A 86 7.88 -4.45 -1.23
N PRO A 87 8.25 -3.16 -1.17
CA PRO A 87 7.95 -2.31 -0.01
C PRO A 87 6.46 -1.98 0.03
N VAL A 88 5.88 -2.04 1.22
CA VAL A 88 4.50 -1.63 1.52
C VAL A 88 4.54 -0.70 2.74
N LEU A 89 4.01 0.50 2.59
CA LEU A 89 3.85 1.44 3.69
C LEU A 89 2.53 1.15 4.39
N MET A 90 2.55 0.81 5.67
CA MET A 90 1.38 0.71 6.52
C MET A 90 1.21 2.00 7.33
N VAL A 91 0.02 2.61 7.26
CA VAL A 91 -0.37 3.77 8.05
C VAL A 91 -1.59 3.41 8.89
N GLU A 92 -1.51 3.56 10.20
CA GLU A 92 -2.58 3.24 11.16
C GLU A 92 -3.80 4.13 10.89
N ARG A 93 -5.00 3.53 10.93
CA ARG A 93 -6.28 4.24 10.82
C ARG A 93 -6.73 4.69 12.22
N PHE A 94 -7.43 5.82 12.24
CA PHE A 94 -7.97 6.47 13.44
C PHE A 94 -8.99 5.61 14.19
#